data_AF-A0A0S4XBR2-F1
#
_entry.id   AF-A0A0S4XBR2-F1
#
_cell.length_a   1.000
_cell.length_b   1.000
_cell.length_c   1.000
_cell.angle_alpha   90.00
_cell.angle_beta   90.00
_cell.angle_gamma   90.00
#
_symmetry.space_group_name_H-M   'P 1'
#
loop_
_entity.id
_entity.type
_entity.pdbx_description
1 polymer ?
#
loop_
_entity_poly.entity_id
_entity_poly.type
_entity_poly.pdbx_seq_one_letter_code
_entity_poly.pdbx_strand_id
1 'polypeptide(L)'
;MAVALEDADAVVSQSRFAELVGISQPAVSDLIGRGTLSRGATLGTWLLEYCGNLREQAAGRASAGDLDLIQERAALAREQRIKIEMVNAQTRKQLAPVALLEKVLAKVGRQIATKLEAVPVQIKRRSTNLTAEDIDLITEEITKARNLAAAITLDELEDGPVGDSEGDFEGP
;
A
#
# COMPACT_ATOMS: atom_id res chain seq x y z
N MET A 1 -23.98 -29.57 41.67
CA MET A 1 -25.42 -29.33 41.92
C MET A 1 -26.10 -29.41 40.57
N ALA A 2 -26.72 -30.55 40.26
CA ALA A 2 -27.40 -30.74 38.98
C ALA A 2 -28.69 -29.92 39.00
N VAL A 3 -28.79 -28.89 38.15
CA VAL A 3 -30.06 -28.16 37.97
C VAL A 3 -30.97 -29.07 37.16
N ALA A 4 -31.89 -29.73 37.85
CA ALA A 4 -32.95 -30.46 37.19
C ALA A 4 -33.84 -29.48 36.43
N LEU A 5 -34.14 -29.80 35.17
CA LEU A 5 -35.16 -29.14 34.33
C LEU A 5 -36.59 -29.35 34.85
N GLU A 6 -36.76 -29.81 36.10
CA GLU A 6 -38.03 -30.25 36.69
C GLU A 6 -39.03 -29.12 36.95
N ASP A 7 -38.58 -27.85 36.91
CA ASP A 7 -39.37 -26.67 37.28
C ASP A 7 -39.61 -25.69 36.10
N ALA A 8 -39.74 -26.18 34.86
CA ALA A 8 -39.99 -25.31 33.70
C ALA A 8 -41.27 -24.45 33.84
N ASP A 9 -42.26 -24.95 34.56
CA ASP A 9 -43.53 -24.26 34.85
C ASP A 9 -43.48 -23.41 36.13
N ALA A 10 -42.37 -23.44 36.88
CA ALA A 10 -42.23 -22.64 38.09
C ALA A 10 -41.80 -21.20 37.77
N VAL A 11 -42.34 -20.25 38.52
CA VAL A 11 -41.86 -18.86 38.52
C VAL A 11 -40.58 -18.81 39.35
N VAL A 12 -39.50 -18.31 38.75
CA VAL A 12 -38.17 -18.23 39.39
C VAL A 12 -37.73 -16.79 39.59
N SER A 13 -36.90 -16.55 40.61
CA SER A 13 -36.28 -15.24 40.85
C SER A 13 -35.30 -14.87 39.74
N GLN A 14 -35.14 -13.58 39.46
CA GLN A 14 -34.18 -13.08 38.46
C GLN A 14 -32.73 -13.51 38.74
N SER A 15 -32.31 -13.58 40.00
CA SER A 15 -30.96 -14.04 40.38
C SER A 15 -30.72 -15.50 40.00
N ARG A 16 -31.68 -16.38 40.30
CA ARG A 16 -31.63 -17.79 39.93
C ARG A 16 -31.63 -18.00 38.42
N PHE A 17 -32.41 -17.20 37.67
CA PHE A 17 -32.36 -17.23 36.22
C PHE A 17 -31.01 -16.73 35.67
N ALA A 18 -30.47 -15.66 36.25
CA ALA A 18 -29.17 -15.12 35.87
C ALA A 18 -28.04 -16.13 36.04
N GLU A 19 -28.01 -16.85 37.18
CA GLU A 19 -27.06 -17.92 37.44
C GLU A 19 -27.21 -19.07 36.43
N LEU A 20 -28.45 -19.45 36.10
CA LEU A 20 -28.73 -20.53 35.15
C LEU A 20 -28.20 -20.23 33.74
N VAL A 21 -28.42 -19.02 33.24
CA VAL A 21 -28.04 -18.63 31.87
C VAL A 21 -26.64 -17.98 31.79
N GLY A 22 -25.96 -17.83 32.93
CA GLY A 22 -24.60 -17.32 33.01
C GLY A 22 -24.47 -15.81 32.77
N ILE A 23 -25.46 -15.01 33.19
CA ILE A 23 -25.41 -13.54 33.12
C ILE A 23 -25.58 -12.89 34.50
N SER A 24 -25.44 -11.57 34.57
CA SER A 24 -25.68 -10.84 35.82
C SER A 24 -27.17 -10.62 36.08
N GLN A 25 -27.59 -10.59 37.35
CA GLN A 25 -28.99 -10.26 37.69
C GLN A 25 -29.43 -8.87 37.17
N PRO A 26 -28.58 -7.81 37.21
CA PRO A 26 -28.91 -6.55 36.55
C PRO A 26 -29.19 -6.68 35.06
N ALA A 27 -28.49 -7.58 34.35
CA ALA A 27 -28.76 -7.85 32.94
C ALA A 27 -30.14 -8.51 32.74
N VAL A 28 -30.55 -9.43 33.62
CA VAL A 28 -31.93 -9.98 33.61
C VAL A 28 -32.96 -8.89 33.86
N SER A 29 -32.71 -8.01 34.84
CA SER A 29 -33.60 -6.88 35.14
C SER A 29 -33.75 -5.94 33.95
N ASP A 30 -32.66 -5.67 33.23
CA ASP A 30 -32.65 -4.85 32.03
C ASP A 30 -33.42 -5.52 30.88
N LEU A 31 -33.23 -6.83 30.66
CA LEU A 31 -34.00 -7.60 29.67
C LEU A 31 -35.51 -7.57 29.95
N ILE A 32 -35.92 -7.66 31.21
CA ILE A 32 -37.32 -7.48 31.62
C ILE A 32 -37.78 -6.04 31.40
N GLY A 33 -36.94 -5.06 31.73
CA GLY A 33 -37.21 -3.63 31.55
C GLY A 33 -37.45 -3.25 30.09
N ARG A 34 -36.72 -3.89 29.16
CA ARG A 34 -36.85 -3.72 27.71
C ARG A 34 -38.03 -4.51 27.10
N GLY A 35 -38.72 -5.33 27.90
CA GLY A 35 -39.81 -6.18 27.42
C GLY A 35 -39.33 -7.40 26.63
N THR A 36 -38.03 -7.71 26.65
CA THR A 36 -37.48 -8.93 26.05
C THR A 36 -37.86 -10.17 26.85
N LEU A 37 -37.94 -10.04 28.17
CA LEU A 37 -38.44 -11.09 29.08
C LEU A 37 -39.76 -10.66 29.72
N SER A 38 -40.75 -11.53 29.71
CA SER A 38 -42.07 -11.27 30.28
C SER A 38 -42.04 -11.20 31.82
N ARG A 39 -42.72 -10.22 32.44
CA ARG A 39 -42.73 -10.10 33.91
C ARG A 39 -43.48 -11.26 34.56
N GLY A 40 -42.87 -11.88 35.58
CA GLY A 40 -43.49 -12.94 36.37
C GLY A 40 -43.76 -14.24 35.60
N ALA A 41 -43.11 -14.43 34.45
CA ALA A 41 -43.26 -15.63 33.65
C ALA A 41 -42.53 -16.83 34.28
N THR A 42 -42.80 -18.02 33.74
CA THR A 42 -42.15 -19.25 34.17
C THR A 42 -40.73 -19.33 33.64
N LEU A 43 -39.91 -20.17 34.27
CA LEU A 43 -38.55 -20.44 33.85
C LEU A 43 -38.46 -20.85 32.37
N GLY A 44 -39.37 -21.73 31.92
CA GLY A 44 -39.43 -22.20 30.54
C GLY A 44 -39.71 -21.08 29.55
N THR A 45 -40.64 -20.17 29.88
CA THR A 45 -40.94 -18.99 29.05
C THR A 45 -39.73 -18.08 28.93
N TRP A 46 -39.06 -17.76 30.05
CA TRP A 46 -37.86 -16.93 30.03
C TRP A 46 -36.72 -17.55 29.22
N LEU A 47 -36.53 -18.87 29.28
CA LEU A 47 -35.52 -19.56 28.46
C LEU A 47 -35.82 -19.41 26.96
N LEU A 48 -37.08 -19.59 26.56
CA LEU A 48 -37.48 -19.46 25.15
C LEU A 48 -37.34 -18.03 24.63
N GLU A 49 -37.78 -17.05 25.42
CA GLU A 49 -37.65 -15.62 25.10
C GLU A 49 -36.18 -15.20 25.01
N TYR A 50 -35.36 -15.62 25.97
CA TYR A 50 -33.91 -15.35 25.96
C TYR A 50 -33.22 -15.99 24.75
N CYS A 51 -33.51 -17.26 24.47
CA CYS A 51 -32.99 -17.95 23.28
C CYS A 51 -33.49 -17.34 21.96
N GLY A 52 -34.71 -16.80 21.94
CA GLY A 52 -35.25 -16.05 20.80
C GLY A 52 -34.45 -14.78 20.54
N ASN A 53 -34.27 -13.96 21.56
CA ASN A 53 -33.49 -12.72 21.51
C ASN A 53 -32.03 -12.97 21.07
N LEU A 54 -31.37 -14.02 21.57
CA LEU A 54 -30.02 -14.37 21.14
C LEU A 54 -29.94 -14.77 19.65
N ARG A 55 -30.94 -15.50 19.15
CA ARG A 55 -31.02 -15.86 17.72
C ARG A 55 -31.25 -14.65 16.84
N GLU A 56 -32.11 -13.72 17.26
CA GLU A 56 -32.36 -12.47 16.54
C GLU A 56 -31.11 -11.59 16.50
N GLN A 57 -30.39 -11.44 17.62
CA GLN A 57 -29.13 -10.69 17.66
C GLN A 57 -28.02 -11.34 16.83
N ALA A 58 -27.96 -12.68 16.78
CA ALA A 58 -27.02 -13.40 15.95
C ALA A 58 -27.34 -13.22 14.45
N ALA A 59 -28.63 -13.30 14.08
CA ALA A 59 -29.09 -13.08 12.71
C ALA A 59 -28.87 -11.61 12.27
N GLY A 60 -29.14 -10.65 13.16
CA GLY A 60 -28.89 -9.23 12.92
C GLY A 60 -27.40 -8.92 12.72
N ARG A 61 -26.50 -9.54 13.48
CA ARG A 61 -25.04 -9.42 13.27
C ARG A 61 -24.56 -10.01 11.95
N ALA A 62 -25.14 -11.14 11.53
CA ALA A 62 -24.83 -11.74 10.23
C ALA A 62 -25.34 -10.88 9.05
N SER A 63 -26.50 -10.23 9.20
CA SER A 63 -27.10 -9.37 8.17
C SER A 63 -26.55 -7.95 8.15
N ALA A 64 -25.98 -7.45 9.26
CA ALA A 64 -25.44 -6.08 9.38
C ALA A 64 -24.05 -5.91 8.75
N GLY A 65 -23.55 -6.91 8.00
CA GLY A 65 -22.29 -6.79 7.27
C GLY A 65 -21.03 -6.78 8.14
N ASP A 66 -21.09 -7.22 9.40
CA ASP A 66 -19.92 -7.23 10.29
C ASP A 66 -18.82 -8.18 9.78
N LEU A 67 -19.22 -9.31 9.17
CA LEU A 67 -18.31 -10.22 8.46
C LEU A 67 -17.67 -9.55 7.24
N ASP A 68 -18.42 -8.71 6.53
CA ASP A 68 -17.96 -7.95 5.36
C ASP A 68 -16.98 -6.84 5.78
N LEU A 69 -17.30 -6.10 6.85
CA LEU A 69 -16.43 -5.08 7.44
C LEU A 69 -15.09 -5.65 7.92
N ILE A 70 -15.07 -6.86 8.50
CA ILE A 70 -13.82 -7.53 8.90
C ILE A 70 -13.00 -7.89 7.66
N GLN A 71 -13.63 -8.40 6.60
CA GLN A 71 -12.96 -8.75 5.35
C GLN A 71 -12.40 -7.51 4.64
N GLU A 72 -13.17 -6.45 4.53
CA GLU A 72 -12.76 -5.16 3.93
C GLU A 72 -11.60 -4.52 4.72
N ARG A 73 -11.64 -4.54 6.05
CA ARG A 73 -10.52 -4.07 6.88
C ARG A 73 -9.24 -4.90 6.68
N ALA A 74 -9.37 -6.22 6.51
CA ALA A 74 -8.22 -7.07 6.23
C ALA A 74 -7.63 -6.83 4.82
N ALA A 75 -8.47 -6.52 3.83
CA ALA A 75 -8.03 -6.10 2.50
C ALA A 75 -7.29 -4.75 2.55
N LEU A 76 -7.88 -3.76 3.22
CA LEU A 76 -7.25 -2.44 3.41
C LEU A 76 -5.89 -2.56 4.12
N ALA A 77 -5.79 -3.40 5.16
CA ALA A 77 -4.53 -3.61 5.87
C ALA A 77 -3.44 -4.24 4.98
N ARG A 78 -3.81 -5.14 4.05
CA ARG A 78 -2.88 -5.69 3.06
C ARG A 78 -2.36 -4.60 2.12
N GLU A 79 -3.25 -3.79 1.55
CA GLU A 79 -2.87 -2.68 0.66
C GLU A 79 -1.98 -1.66 1.37
N GLN A 80 -2.30 -1.32 2.63
CA GLN A 80 -1.45 -0.43 3.44
C GLN A 80 -0.05 -1.01 3.66
N ARG A 81 0.06 -2.32 3.92
CA ARG A 81 1.35 -2.99 4.08
C ARG A 81 2.19 -2.93 2.81
N ILE A 82 1.58 -3.19 1.65
CA ILE A 82 2.24 -3.10 0.33
C ILE A 82 2.74 -1.68 0.08
N LYS A 83 1.91 -0.67 0.36
CA LYS A 83 2.30 0.73 0.23
C LYS A 83 3.52 1.08 1.10
N ILE A 84 3.52 0.63 2.35
CA ILE A 84 4.65 0.85 3.28
C ILE A 84 5.91 0.14 2.78
N GLU A 85 5.77 -1.08 2.26
CA GLU A 85 6.87 -1.85 1.68
C GLU A 85 7.51 -1.11 0.49
N MET A 86 6.70 -0.56 -0.43
CA MET A 86 7.19 0.25 -1.54
C MET A 86 7.92 1.52 -1.07
N VAL A 87 7.37 2.22 -0.07
CA VAL A 87 8.00 3.42 0.52
C VAL A 87 9.34 3.06 1.20
N ASN A 88 9.39 1.94 1.91
CA ASN A 88 10.63 1.45 2.52
C ASN A 88 11.67 1.08 1.47
N ALA A 89 11.27 0.44 0.36
CA ALA A 89 12.16 0.11 -0.75
C ALA A 89 12.70 1.37 -1.45
N GLN A 90 11.87 2.40 -1.63
CA GLN A 90 12.34 3.72 -2.12
C GLN A 90 13.34 4.36 -1.15
N THR A 91 13.03 4.34 0.16
CA THR A 91 13.90 4.89 1.21
C THR A 91 15.26 4.16 1.26
N ARG A 92 15.26 2.84 1.02
CA ARG A 92 16.46 2.00 0.92
C ARG A 92 17.22 2.14 -0.41
N LYS A 93 16.82 3.05 -1.30
CA LYS A 93 17.38 3.25 -2.66
C LYS A 93 17.28 2.01 -3.56
N GLN A 94 16.40 1.06 -3.25
CA GLN A 94 16.18 -0.15 -4.06
C GLN A 94 15.21 0.11 -5.22
N LEU A 95 14.37 1.14 -5.11
CA LEU A 95 13.47 1.61 -6.16
C LEU A 95 13.62 3.13 -6.31
N ALA A 96 14.17 3.60 -7.42
CA ALA A 96 14.15 5.02 -7.76
C ALA A 96 12.87 5.34 -8.54
N PRO A 97 12.11 6.41 -8.20
CA PRO A 97 10.99 6.84 -9.03
C PRO A 97 11.48 7.14 -10.45
N VAL A 98 10.82 6.60 -11.47
CA VAL A 98 11.19 6.81 -12.88
C VAL A 98 11.27 8.30 -13.21
N ALA A 99 10.32 9.10 -12.71
CA ALA A 99 10.32 10.56 -12.87
C ALA A 99 11.53 11.27 -12.22
N LEU A 100 12.15 10.67 -11.20
CA LEU A 100 13.39 11.20 -10.62
C LEU A 100 14.59 10.87 -11.51
N LEU A 101 14.68 9.65 -12.03
CA LEU A 101 15.72 9.22 -12.96
C LEU A 101 15.68 10.09 -14.24
N GLU A 102 14.50 10.32 -14.79
CA GLU A 102 14.29 11.19 -15.95
C GLU A 102 14.80 12.62 -15.70
N LYS A 103 14.47 13.21 -14.53
CA LYS A 103 14.95 14.54 -14.15
C LYS A 103 16.47 14.60 -14.01
N VAL A 104 17.08 13.57 -13.41
CA VAL A 104 18.53 13.48 -13.25
C VAL A 104 19.20 13.35 -14.61
N LEU A 105 18.74 12.43 -15.46
CA LEU A 105 19.30 12.20 -16.78
C LEU A 105 19.15 13.43 -17.68
N ALA A 106 17.97 14.07 -17.69
CA ALA A 106 17.75 15.31 -18.43
C ALA A 106 18.66 16.46 -17.94
N LYS A 107 18.93 16.53 -16.63
CA LYS A 107 19.87 17.52 -16.07
C LYS A 107 21.31 17.24 -16.52
N VAL A 108 21.75 15.98 -16.46
CA VAL A 108 23.08 15.57 -16.91
C VAL A 108 23.25 15.81 -18.41
N GLY A 109 22.28 15.40 -19.22
CA GLY A 109 22.29 15.61 -20.68
C GLY A 109 22.40 17.10 -21.06
N ARG A 110 21.63 17.98 -20.40
CA ARG A 110 21.76 19.42 -20.59
C ARG A 110 23.15 19.95 -20.23
N GLN A 111 23.71 19.51 -19.10
CA GLN A 111 25.05 19.94 -18.70
C GLN A 111 26.12 19.52 -19.71
N ILE A 112 26.04 18.29 -20.21
CA ILE A 112 26.95 17.77 -21.24
C ILE A 112 26.80 18.58 -22.53
N ALA A 113 25.56 18.80 -23.01
CA ALA A 113 25.30 19.57 -24.22
C ALA A 113 25.89 20.99 -24.14
N THR A 114 25.67 21.70 -23.03
CA THR A 114 26.25 23.04 -22.82
C THR A 114 27.78 23.03 -22.83
N LYS A 115 28.40 21.99 -22.26
CA LYS A 115 29.87 21.87 -22.28
C LYS A 115 30.39 21.61 -23.68
N LEU A 116 29.75 20.71 -24.43
CA LEU A 116 30.12 20.39 -25.80
C LEU A 116 29.95 21.60 -26.74
N GLU A 117 28.86 22.36 -26.63
CA GLU A 117 28.62 23.58 -27.42
C GLU A 117 29.68 24.67 -27.18
N ALA A 118 30.29 24.69 -26.00
CA ALA A 118 31.35 25.63 -25.69
C ALA A 118 32.71 25.22 -26.28
N VAL A 119 32.90 23.95 -26.68
CA VAL A 119 34.20 23.42 -27.15
C VAL A 119 34.73 24.17 -28.38
N PRO A 120 33.97 24.38 -29.48
CA PRO A 120 34.48 25.08 -30.66
C PRO A 120 34.99 26.50 -30.34
N VAL A 121 34.24 27.24 -29.53
CA VAL A 121 34.61 28.60 -29.09
C VAL A 121 35.88 28.58 -28.23
N GLN A 122 35.99 27.61 -27.32
CA GLN A 122 37.17 27.47 -26.46
C GLN A 122 38.42 27.09 -27.25
N ILE A 123 38.29 26.19 -28.23
CA ILE A 123 39.39 25.78 -29.12
C ILE A 123 39.82 26.96 -29.99
N LYS A 124 38.88 27.65 -30.65
CA LYS A 124 39.17 28.84 -31.47
C LYS A 124 39.88 29.93 -30.69
N ARG A 125 39.56 30.11 -29.40
CA ARG A 125 40.21 31.10 -28.54
C ARG A 125 41.63 30.69 -28.13
N ARG A 126 41.92 29.39 -28.04
CA ARG A 126 43.20 28.86 -27.51
C ARG A 126 44.16 28.38 -28.58
N SER A 127 43.68 28.07 -29.78
CA SER A 127 44.50 27.58 -30.89
C SER A 127 44.75 28.69 -31.91
N THR A 128 46.02 28.90 -32.25
CA THR A 128 46.46 29.81 -33.32
C THR A 128 46.64 29.11 -34.67
N ASN A 129 46.59 27.76 -34.68
CA ASN A 129 46.99 26.95 -35.83
C ASN A 129 45.81 26.26 -36.53
N LEU A 130 44.61 26.34 -35.96
CA LEU A 130 43.41 25.77 -36.56
C LEU A 130 42.73 26.80 -37.45
N THR A 131 42.31 26.36 -38.64
CA THR A 131 41.57 27.19 -39.59
C THR A 131 40.10 27.30 -39.17
N ALA A 132 39.35 28.21 -39.81
CA ALA A 132 37.92 28.29 -39.59
C ALA A 132 37.19 27.01 -40.03
N GLU A 133 37.65 26.38 -41.11
CA GLU A 133 37.10 25.13 -41.64
C GLU A 133 37.26 23.96 -40.65
N ASP A 134 38.41 23.86 -39.98
CA ASP A 134 38.61 22.85 -38.92
C ASP A 134 37.64 23.03 -37.74
N ILE A 135 37.35 24.27 -37.36
CA ILE A 135 36.41 24.59 -36.28
C ILE A 135 34.98 24.26 -36.69
N ASP A 136 34.62 24.48 -37.96
CA ASP A 136 33.31 24.14 -38.50
C ASP A 136 33.10 22.61 -38.52
N LEU A 137 34.11 21.83 -38.92
CA LEU A 137 34.06 20.36 -38.86
C LEU A 137 33.86 19.84 -37.43
N ILE A 138 34.58 20.39 -36.45
CA ILE A 138 34.40 20.05 -35.03
C ILE A 138 32.98 20.38 -34.57
N THR A 139 32.44 21.52 -34.99
CA THR A 139 31.09 21.97 -34.63
C THR A 139 30.03 21.04 -35.22
N GLU A 140 30.21 20.61 -36.47
CA GLU A 140 29.32 19.67 -37.14
C GLU A 140 29.30 18.31 -36.41
N GLU A 141 30.46 17.78 -36.05
CA GLU A 141 30.57 16.48 -35.39
C GLU A 141 29.95 16.49 -33.99
N ILE A 142 30.18 17.56 -33.22
CA ILE A 142 29.52 17.77 -31.93
C ILE A 142 28.00 17.85 -32.09
N THR A 143 27.53 18.51 -33.14
CA THR A 143 26.09 18.63 -33.42
C THR A 143 25.47 17.28 -33.75
N LYS A 144 26.15 16.45 -34.57
CA LYS A 144 25.72 15.07 -34.87
C LYS A 144 25.62 14.23 -33.59
N ALA A 145 26.66 14.24 -32.76
CA ALA A 145 26.68 13.49 -31.50
C ALA A 145 25.54 13.92 -30.55
N ARG A 146 25.28 15.23 -30.44
CA ARG A 146 24.18 15.75 -29.60
C ARG A 146 22.81 15.33 -30.14
N ASN A 147 22.61 15.38 -31.46
CA ASN A 147 21.34 15.00 -32.07
C ASN A 147 21.07 13.49 -31.90
N LEU A 148 22.11 12.65 -32.03
CA LEU A 148 22.00 11.21 -31.74
C LEU A 148 21.61 10.97 -30.28
N ALA A 149 22.30 11.61 -29.33
CA ALA A 149 21.97 11.48 -27.91
C ALA A 149 20.56 11.97 -27.55
N ALA A 150 20.03 12.97 -28.27
CA ALA A 150 18.68 13.48 -28.09
C ALA A 150 17.60 12.62 -28.75
N ALA A 151 17.96 11.78 -29.71
CA ALA A 151 17.05 10.88 -30.41
C ALA A 151 16.82 9.56 -29.65
N ILE A 152 17.69 9.20 -28.69
CA ILE A 152 17.57 7.97 -27.91
C ILE A 152 16.21 7.93 -27.20
N THR A 153 15.41 6.94 -27.53
CA THR A 153 14.13 6.66 -26.86
C THR A 153 14.22 5.45 -25.94
N LEU A 154 13.29 5.34 -24.99
CA LEU A 154 13.29 4.25 -24.02
C LEU A 154 13.13 2.86 -24.69
N ASP A 155 12.48 2.82 -25.86
CA ASP A 155 12.22 1.61 -26.64
C ASP A 155 13.49 1.08 -27.34
N GLU A 156 14.54 1.89 -27.45
CA GLU A 156 15.82 1.53 -28.09
C GLU A 156 16.83 0.92 -27.09
N LEU A 157 16.48 0.81 -25.80
CA LEU A 157 17.36 0.31 -24.73
C LEU A 157 17.38 -1.22 -24.59
N GLU A 158 16.84 -1.99 -25.55
CA GLU A 158 16.88 -3.46 -25.53
C GLU A 158 18.26 -4.05 -25.90
N ASP A 159 19.26 -3.22 -26.21
CA ASP A 159 20.62 -3.66 -26.55
C ASP A 159 21.46 -3.99 -25.31
N GLY A 160 21.24 -5.19 -24.75
CA GLY A 160 22.24 -5.99 -24.02
C GLY A 160 22.92 -5.38 -22.79
N PRO A 161 23.65 -6.18 -21.99
CA PRO A 161 24.41 -5.64 -20.87
C PRO A 161 25.49 -4.70 -21.40
N VAL A 162 25.56 -3.48 -20.84
CA VAL A 162 26.70 -2.57 -20.99
C VAL A 162 27.92 -3.28 -20.42
N GLY A 163 28.60 -4.04 -21.26
CA GLY A 163 29.82 -4.74 -20.91
C GLY A 163 30.94 -3.71 -20.78
N ASP A 164 31.52 -3.64 -19.59
CA ASP A 164 32.75 -2.91 -19.32
C ASP A 164 33.81 -3.35 -20.34
N SER A 165 34.14 -2.49 -21.30
CA SER A 165 35.37 -2.68 -22.07
C SER A 165 36.51 -2.28 -21.13
N GLU A 166 37.10 -3.25 -20.44
CA GLU A 166 38.41 -3.10 -19.83
C GLU A 166 39.36 -2.57 -20.92
N GLY A 167 39.86 -1.35 -20.71
CA GLY A 167 40.80 -0.74 -21.62
C GLY A 167 42.15 -1.41 -21.51
N ASP A 168 42.49 -2.26 -22.48
CA ASP A 168 43.89 -2.59 -22.76
C ASP A 168 44.56 -1.35 -23.36
N PHE A 169 45.13 -0.52 -22.48
CA PHE A 169 46.10 0.49 -22.86
C PHE A 169 47.47 -0.18 -22.98
N GLU A 170 47.79 -0.68 -24.18
CA GLU A 170 49.15 -1.04 -24.54
C GLU A 170 49.84 0.24 -25.07
N GLY A 171 50.64 0.86 -24.21
CA GLY A 171 51.47 2.02 -24.54
C GLY A 171 52.73 1.63 -25.33
N PRO A 172 53.41 2.61 -25.96
CA PRO A 172 54.50 2.41 -26.91
C PRO A 172 55.80 1.88 -26.30
#